data_AF-M9RJL6-F1
#
_entry.id   AF-M9RJL6-F1
#
_cell.length_a   1.000
_cell.length_b   1.000
_cell.length_c   1.000
_cell.angle_alpha   90.00
_cell.angle_beta   90.00
_cell.angle_gamma   90.00
#
_symmetry.space_group_name_H-M   'P 1'
#
loop_
_entity.id
_entity.type
_entity.pdbx_description
1 polymer ?
#
loop_
_entity_poly.entity_id
_entity_poly.type
_entity_poly.pdbx_seq_one_letter_code
_entity_poly.pdbx_strand_id
1 'polypeptide(L)' 'MAYSHFVASGIWGQRFGRIIMLRTITVGNHIQVQGLYVRSLENGKVIVAVGERQYEGQLVKRLN' A
#
# COMPACT_ATOMS: atom_id res chain seq x y z
N MET A 1 32.89 3.78 -14.87
CA MET A 1 33.45 4.91 -14.10
C MET A 1 32.36 5.95 -13.92
N ALA A 2 32.28 6.50 -12.72
CA ALA A 2 31.12 7.18 -12.14
C ALA A 2 30.73 8.49 -12.83
N TYR A 3 29.42 8.75 -12.88
CA TYR A 3 28.87 10.07 -12.58
C TYR A 3 27.63 9.89 -11.71
N SER A 4 27.88 9.91 -10.40
CA SER A 4 26.90 10.20 -9.36
C SER A 4 26.82 11.73 -9.22
N HIS A 5 25.70 12.36 -9.62
CA HIS A 5 25.05 13.39 -8.81
C HIS A 5 23.79 13.94 -9.51
N PHE A 6 22.75 14.11 -8.69
CA PHE A 6 21.64 15.08 -8.81
C PHE A 6 20.39 14.63 -9.58
N VAL A 7 19.33 14.22 -8.85
CA VAL A 7 18.00 14.88 -8.79
C VAL A 7 17.17 14.35 -7.60
N ALA A 8 16.78 15.29 -6.72
CA ALA A 8 15.60 15.39 -5.84
C ALA A 8 15.19 14.26 -4.88
N SER A 9 15.13 14.66 -3.60
CA SER A 9 14.28 14.16 -2.52
C SER A 9 12.91 13.60 -2.98
N GLY A 10 12.62 12.35 -2.56
CA GLY A 10 11.26 11.80 -2.48
C GLY A 10 10.85 10.91 -3.66
N ILE A 11 11.02 9.60 -3.49
CA ILE A 11 10.26 8.53 -4.16
C ILE A 11 10.35 8.54 -5.70
N TRP A 12 11.46 8.03 -6.26
CA TRP A 12 11.53 7.69 -7.68
C TRP A 12 10.88 6.33 -7.94
N GLY A 13 9.73 6.34 -8.61
CA GLY A 13 8.98 5.13 -8.98
C GLY A 13 7.65 5.42 -9.68
N GLN A 14 7.60 6.39 -10.58
CA GLN A 14 6.38 6.71 -11.35
C GLN A 14 6.73 6.85 -12.84
N ARG A 15 6.52 5.79 -13.63
CA ARG A 15 6.73 5.84 -15.08
C ARG A 15 5.61 5.28 -15.96
N PHE A 16 4.45 4.90 -15.42
CA PHE A 16 3.23 4.64 -16.22
C PHE A 16 1.98 4.86 -15.36
N GLY A 17 0.98 5.56 -15.90
CA GLY A 17 -0.17 6.13 -15.19
C GLY A 17 -1.12 5.12 -14.54
N ARG A 18 -0.76 4.60 -13.36
CA ARG A 18 -1.68 3.91 -12.46
C ARG A 18 -1.69 4.66 -11.13
N ILE A 19 -2.83 5.22 -10.73
CA ILE A 19 -3.01 5.75 -9.37
C ILE A 19 -2.94 4.54 -8.44
N ILE A 20 -1.83 4.38 -7.73
CA ILE A 20 -1.62 3.33 -6.74
C ILE A 20 -2.17 3.80 -5.40
N MET A 21 -3.28 3.18 -4.98
CA MET A 21 -3.86 3.46 -3.67
C MET A 21 -3.24 2.52 -2.63
N LEU A 22 -2.33 3.04 -1.81
CA LEU A 22 -1.81 2.34 -0.64
C LEU A 22 -2.82 2.41 0.50
N ARG A 23 -3.08 1.27 1.14
CA ARG A 23 -3.93 1.15 2.32
C ARG A 23 -3.23 0.31 3.38
N THR A 24 -3.47 0.65 4.63
CA THR A 24 -3.06 -0.16 5.78
C THR A 24 -4.29 -0.85 6.34
N ILE A 25 -4.21 -2.16 6.48
CA ILE A 25 -5.24 -2.99 7.10
C ILE A 25 -4.73 -3.62 8.38
N THR A 26 -5.64 -3.91 9.31
CA THR A 26 -5.39 -4.80 10.43
C THR A 26 -5.81 -6.22 10.06
N VAL A 27 -4.89 -7.17 10.20
CA VAL A 27 -5.12 -8.61 10.02
C VAL A 27 -5.11 -9.26 11.40
N GLY A 28 -6.23 -9.88 11.80
CA GLY A 28 -6.41 -10.33 13.19
C GLY A 28 -6.44 -9.16 14.16
N ASN A 29 -5.83 -9.32 15.33
CA ASN A 29 -5.89 -8.33 16.42
C ASN A 29 -4.61 -7.50 16.61
N HIS A 30 -3.48 -7.88 16.00
CA HIS A 30 -2.17 -7.31 16.33
C HIS A 30 -1.28 -7.00 15.12
N ILE A 31 -1.67 -7.38 13.90
CA ILE A 31 -0.83 -7.22 12.72
C ILE A 31 -1.42 -6.13 11.83
N GLN A 32 -0.58 -5.18 11.42
CA GLN A 32 -0.92 -4.21 10.39
C GLN A 32 -0.15 -4.51 9.10
N VAL A 33 -0.85 -4.52 7.98
CA VAL A 33 -0.28 -4.79 6.65
C VAL A 33 -0.55 -3.60 5.75
N GLN A 34 0.52 -3.04 5.16
CA GLN A 34 0.42 -1.98 4.16
C GLN A 34 0.58 -2.57 2.77
N GLY A 35 -0.36 -2.30 1.87
CA GLY A 35 -0.33 -2.83 0.51
C GLY A 35 -1.20 -2.05 -0.46
N LEU A 36 -1.17 -2.48 -1.73
CA LEU A 36 -1.99 -1.89 -2.79
C LEU A 36 -3.44 -2.33 -2.63
N TYR A 37 -4.36 -1.38 -2.61
CA TYR A 37 -5.78 -1.68 -2.57
C TYR A 37 -6.20 -2.46 -3.81
N VAL A 38 -6.86 -3.60 -3.60
CA VAL A 38 -7.40 -4.46 -4.67
C VAL A 38 -8.90 -4.25 -4.78
N ARG A 39 -9.64 -4.47 -3.68
CA ARG A 39 -11.10 -4.34 -3.63
C ARG A 39 -11.62 -4.30 -2.18
N SER A 40 -12.86 -3.83 -2.04
CA SER A 40 -13.66 -3.96 -0.83
C SER A 40 -14.49 -5.23 -0.88
N LEU A 41 -14.78 -5.80 0.28
CA LEU A 41 -15.66 -6.95 0.44
C LEU A 41 -16.99 -6.48 1.05
N GLU A 42 -18.05 -7.26 0.82
CA GLU A 42 -19.40 -6.98 1.35
C GLU A 42 -19.45 -6.95 2.89
N ASN A 43 -18.52 -7.65 3.55
CA ASN A 43 -18.38 -7.69 5.00
C ASN A 43 -17.69 -6.45 5.61
N GLY A 44 -17.38 -5.42 4.80
CA GLY A 44 -16.74 -4.18 5.26
C GLY A 44 -15.22 -4.27 5.43
N LYS A 45 -14.60 -5.42 5.13
CA LYS A 45 -13.14 -5.56 5.03
C LYS A 45 -12.65 -5.18 3.64
N VAL A 46 -11.34 -5.05 3.50
CA VAL A 46 -10.70 -4.82 2.21
C VAL A 46 -9.57 -5.81 1.97
N ILE A 47 -9.28 -6.05 0.69
CA ILE A 47 -8.11 -6.82 0.27
C ILE A 47 -7.02 -5.86 -0.18
N VAL A 48 -5.81 -6.05 0.35
CA VAL A 48 -4.59 -5.39 -0.12
C VAL A 48 -3.60 -6.42 -0.67
N ALA A 49 -2.80 -6.03 -1.66
CA ALA A 49 -1.74 -6.84 -2.23
C ALA A 49 -0.35 -6.35 -1.79
N VAL A 50 0.50 -7.30 -1.40
CA VAL A 50 1.93 -7.09 -1.08
C VAL A 50 2.73 -8.06 -1.94
N GLY A 51 3.36 -7.54 -2.99
CA GLY A 51 3.93 -8.38 -4.05
C GLY A 51 2.83 -9.24 -4.69
N GLU A 52 3.00 -10.55 -4.63
CA GLU A 52 2.06 -11.54 -5.17
C GLU A 52 1.00 -12.01 -4.15
N ARG A 53 1.13 -11.61 -2.88
CA ARG A 53 0.24 -12.06 -1.80
C ARG A 53 -0.89 -11.07 -1.57
N GLN A 54 -2.08 -11.60 -1.29
CA GLN A 54 -3.26 -10.81 -0.92
C GLN A 54 -3.60 -11.04 0.56
N TYR A 55 -3.98 -9.96 1.23
CA TYR A 55 -4.32 -9.95 2.64
C TYR A 55 -5.68 -9.28 2.83
N GLU A 56 -6.57 -9.95 3.58
CA GLU A 56 -7.87 -9.43 3.98
C GLU A 56 -7.80 -8.85 5.39
N GLY A 57 -8.33 -7.65 5.59
CA GLY A 57 -8.37 -7.04 6.91
C GLY A 57 -9.25 -5.81 7.01
N GLN A 58 -9.36 -5.27 8.22
CA GLN A 58 -10.10 -4.03 8.46
C GLN A 58 -9.23 -2.82 8.16
N LEU A 59 -9.79 -1.78 7.55
CA LEU A 59 -9.07 -0.53 7.34
C LEU A 59 -8.68 0.09 8.68
N VAL A 60 -7.41 0.50 8.81
CA VAL A 60 -6.96 1.29 9.95
C VAL A 60 -7.63 2.67 9.87
N LYS A 61 -8.45 3.00 10.86
CA LYS A 61 -9.03 4.34 10.99
C LYS A 61 -7.94 5.29 11.45
N ARG A 62 -7.84 6.46 10.82
CA ARG A 62 -7.07 7.57 11.38
C ARG A 62 -7.82 8.06 12.61
N LEU A 63 -7.22 7.93 13.79
CA LEU A 63 -7.67 8.65 14.97
C LEU A 63 -7.22 10.11 14.79
N ASN A 64 -8.18 11.01 14.82
CA ASN A 64 -8.05 12.45 14.69
C ASN A 64 -7.85 13.11 16.04
#